data_AF-A0A2E0S5I6-F1
#
_entry.id   AF-A0A2E0S5I6-F1
#
_cell.length_a   1.000
_cell.length_b   1.000
_cell.length_c   1.000
_cell.angle_alpha   90.00
_cell.angle_beta   90.00
_cell.angle_gamma   90.00
#
_symmetry.space_group_name_H-M   'P 1'
#
loop_
_entity.id
_entity.type
_entity.pdbx_description
1 polymer ?
#
loop_
_entity_poly.entity_id
_entity_poly.type
_entity_poly.pdbx_seq_one_letter_code
_entity_poly.pdbx_strand_id
1 'polypeptide(L)'
;MKLITKEVQKKLDDNMKLPEEERQPVVKFFGGSGCSWFISERDDNILYGLCDLGVGYREFGTVYLSELEELKFPPFGLGVERDLHWTPQTFDELLEEHKQNGGW
;
A
#
# COMPACT_ATOMS: atom_id res chain seq x y z
N MET A 1 -13.66 -8.26 1.27
CA MET A 1 -13.45 -7.66 -0.07
C MET A 1 -12.19 -8.28 -0.67
N LYS A 2 -12.11 -8.49 -1.99
CA LYS A 2 -10.84 -8.92 -2.61
C LYS A 2 -9.95 -7.68 -2.80
N LEU A 3 -8.76 -7.66 -2.19
CA LEU A 3 -7.86 -6.50 -2.25
C LEU A 3 -7.32 -6.28 -3.66
N ILE A 4 -6.85 -7.36 -4.30
CA ILE A 4 -6.37 -7.32 -5.68
C ILE A 4 -7.47 -7.73 -6.66
N THR A 5 -8.12 -6.73 -7.27
CA THR A 5 -9.03 -6.94 -8.40
C THR A 5 -8.25 -7.19 -9.69
N LYS A 6 -8.94 -7.60 -10.76
CA LYS A 6 -8.31 -7.73 -12.09
C LYS A 6 -7.71 -6.41 -12.59
N GLU A 7 -8.32 -5.28 -12.24
CA GLU A 7 -7.81 -3.96 -12.59
C GLU A 7 -6.54 -3.61 -11.83
N VAL A 8 -6.50 -3.87 -10.51
CA VAL A 8 -5.31 -3.65 -9.69
C VAL A 8 -4.17 -4.58 -10.14
N GLN A 9 -4.48 -5.85 -10.44
CA GLN A 9 -3.50 -6.77 -11.01
C GLN A 9 -2.89 -6.22 -12.30
N LYS A 10 -3.73 -5.76 -13.23
CA LYS A 10 -3.24 -5.17 -14.49
C LYS A 10 -2.33 -3.96 -14.24
N LYS A 11 -2.70 -3.07 -13.31
CA LYS A 11 -1.87 -1.91 -12.95
C LYS A 11 -0.51 -2.32 -12.39
N LEU A 12 -0.47 -3.33 -11.51
CA LEU A 12 0.78 -3.87 -10.97
C LEU A 12 1.62 -4.54 -12.07
N ASP A 13 1.00 -5.34 -12.94
CA ASP A 13 1.68 -6.00 -14.06
C ASP A 13 2.28 -4.99 -15.05
N ASP A 14 1.57 -3.88 -15.30
CA ASP A 14 2.07 -2.81 -16.16
C ASP A 14 3.21 -2.05 -15.47
N ASN A 15 3.13 -1.82 -14.16
CA ASN A 15 4.19 -1.18 -13.38
C ASN A 15 5.48 -2.02 -13.37
N MET A 16 5.36 -3.35 -13.27
CA MET A 16 6.49 -4.29 -13.31
C MET A 16 7.26 -4.30 -14.65
N LYS A 17 6.69 -3.72 -15.72
CA LYS A 17 7.37 -3.57 -17.02
C LYS A 17 8.29 -2.35 -17.06
N LEU A 18 8.15 -1.43 -16.11
CA LEU A 18 9.00 -0.25 -16.00
C LEU A 18 10.36 -0.61 -15.36
N PRO A 19 11.40 0.19 -15.62
CA PRO A 19 12.62 0.19 -14.80
C PRO A 19 12.26 0.32 -13.33
N GLU A 20 13.01 -0.35 -12.45
CA GLU A 20 12.71 -0.42 -11.00
C GLU A 20 12.61 0.98 -10.37
N GLU A 21 13.51 1.88 -10.77
CA GLU A 21 13.57 3.28 -10.35
C GLU A 21 12.37 4.14 -10.80
N GLU A 22 11.62 3.69 -11.80
CA GLU A 22 10.43 4.38 -12.32
C GLU A 22 9.12 3.84 -11.71
N ARG A 23 9.16 2.72 -10.98
CA ARG A 23 7.97 2.10 -10.40
C ARG A 23 7.42 2.94 -9.26
N GLN A 24 6.17 3.34 -9.38
CA GLN A 24 5.47 4.13 -8.35
C GLN A 24 4.25 3.37 -7.83
N PRO A 25 3.71 3.73 -6.65
CA PRO A 25 2.50 3.10 -6.13
C PRO A 25 1.31 3.22 -7.08
N VAL A 26 0.63 2.11 -7.32
CA VAL A 26 -0.56 2.05 -8.19
C VAL A 26 -1.83 1.72 -7.42
N VAL A 27 -1.70 1.33 -6.16
CA VAL A 27 -2.81 1.05 -5.25
C VAL A 27 -2.44 1.40 -3.82
N LYS A 28 -3.41 1.96 -3.09
CA LYS A 28 -3.33 2.16 -1.65
C LYS A 28 -4.30 1.21 -0.94
N PHE A 29 -3.79 0.50 0.05
CA PHE A 29 -4.59 -0.18 1.07
C PHE A 29 -4.55 0.60 2.37
N PHE A 30 -5.59 0.48 3.18
CA PHE A 30 -5.65 1.10 4.51
C PHE A 30 -6.33 0.17 5.51
N GLY A 31 -6.02 0.36 6.78
CA GLY A 31 -6.58 -0.41 7.89
C GLY A 31 -6.77 0.43 9.14
N GLY A 32 -7.08 -0.24 10.25
CA GLY A 32 -7.20 0.41 11.56
C GLY A 32 -5.88 1.04 12.01
N SER A 33 -5.95 1.84 13.08
CA SER A 33 -4.77 2.50 13.69
C SER A 33 -3.96 3.42 12.76
N GLY A 34 -4.54 3.85 11.64
CA GLY A 34 -3.85 4.70 10.67
C GLY A 34 -2.92 3.95 9.71
N CYS A 35 -2.95 2.61 9.70
CA CYS A 35 -2.09 1.84 8.81
C CYS A 35 -2.45 2.07 7.34
N SER A 36 -1.44 2.22 6.48
CA SER A 36 -1.57 2.35 5.03
C SER A 36 -0.45 1.60 4.31
N TRP A 37 -0.76 1.01 3.16
CA TRP A 37 0.21 0.35 2.29
C TRP A 37 0.06 0.88 0.87
N PHE A 38 1.10 1.54 0.36
CA PHE A 38 1.17 2.09 -0.99
C PHE A 38 2.00 1.15 -1.85
N ILE A 39 1.34 0.32 -2.65
CA ILE A 39 1.96 -0.82 -3.34
C ILE A 39 2.30 -0.45 -4.78
N SER A 40 3.57 -0.61 -5.14
CA SER A 40 4.09 -0.46 -6.50
C SER A 40 4.16 -1.81 -7.22
N GLU A 41 4.48 -2.88 -6.50
CA GLU A 41 4.94 -4.14 -7.10
C GLU A 41 4.27 -5.35 -6.46
N ARG A 42 4.19 -6.41 -7.25
CA ARG A 42 3.62 -7.69 -6.83
C ARG A 42 4.34 -8.85 -7.52
N ASP A 43 4.73 -9.83 -6.71
CA ASP A 43 5.15 -11.15 -7.16
C ASP A 43 4.33 -12.21 -6.42
N ASP A 44 3.37 -12.82 -7.12
CA ASP A 44 2.40 -13.77 -6.57
C ASP A 44 1.72 -13.30 -5.26
N ASN A 45 2.12 -13.85 -4.11
CA ASN A 45 1.58 -13.48 -2.80
C ASN A 45 2.36 -12.36 -2.09
N ILE A 46 3.46 -11.89 -2.67
CA ILE A 46 4.33 -10.85 -2.08
C ILE A 46 4.01 -9.51 -2.75
N LEU A 47 3.78 -8.49 -1.93
CA LEU A 47 3.61 -7.10 -2.35
C LEU A 47 4.81 -6.29 -1.86
N TYR A 48 5.24 -5.31 -2.65
CA TYR A 48 6.27 -4.36 -2.25
C TYR A 48 5.79 -2.91 -2.41
N GLY A 49 6.21 -2.06 -1.48
CA GLY A 49 5.91 -0.64 -1.52
C GLY A 49 6.21 0.07 -0.20
N LEU A 50 5.59 1.23 -0.03
CA LEU A 50 5.75 2.07 1.16
C LEU A 50 4.66 1.73 2.18
N CYS A 51 5.08 1.31 3.37
CA CYS A 51 4.24 0.79 4.43
C CYS A 51 4.24 1.75 5.63
N ASP A 52 3.06 2.21 6.04
CA ASP A 52 2.82 2.96 7.26
C ASP A 52 2.05 2.05 8.21
N LEU A 53 2.65 1.72 9.36
CA LEU A 53 1.99 0.86 10.36
C LEU A 53 1.33 1.66 11.48
N GLY A 54 1.11 2.97 11.28
CA GLY A 54 0.44 3.82 12.25
C GLY A 54 1.31 4.18 13.47
N VAL A 55 2.62 4.00 13.36
CA VAL A 55 3.61 4.24 14.44
C VAL A 55 4.45 5.50 14.22
N GLY A 56 4.06 6.33 13.24
CA GLY A 56 4.69 7.64 12.97
C GLY A 56 5.81 7.61 11.92
N TYR A 57 6.14 6.45 11.37
CA TYR A 57 7.18 6.30 10.34
C TYR A 57 6.71 5.39 9.21
N ARG A 58 7.17 5.68 7.99
CA ARG A 58 6.88 4.88 6.78
C ARG A 58 8.14 4.18 6.31
N GLU A 59 8.01 2.90 5.98
CA GLU A 59 9.12 2.04 5.56
C GLU A 59 8.86 1.43 4.19
N PHE A 60 9.88 1.39 3.34
CA PHE A 60 9.84 0.54 2.16
C PHE A 60 10.02 -0.91 2.58
N GLY A 61 9.12 -1.78 2.14
CA GLY A 61 9.14 -3.16 2.58
C GLY A 61 8.23 -4.06 1.78
N THR A 62 8.36 -5.36 2.08
CA THR A 62 7.48 -6.40 1.54
C THR A 62 6.42 -6.79 2.55
N VAL A 63 5.24 -7.15 2.06
CA VAL A 63 4.14 -7.70 2.86
C VAL A 63 3.44 -8.80 2.08
N TYR A 64 2.99 -9.85 2.77
CA TYR A 64 2.19 -10.86 2.11
C TYR A 64 0.75 -10.40 1.91
N LEU A 65 0.21 -10.59 0.70
CA LEU A 65 -1.19 -10.30 0.40
C LEU A 65 -2.12 -11.11 1.32
N SER A 66 -1.81 -12.38 1.56
CA SER A 66 -2.56 -13.23 2.49
C SER A 66 -2.59 -12.65 3.91
N GLU A 67 -1.49 -12.06 4.39
CA GLU A 67 -1.47 -11.40 5.70
C GLU A 67 -2.40 -10.19 5.71
N LEU A 68 -2.38 -9.34 4.68
CA LEU A 68 -3.30 -8.20 4.58
C LEU A 68 -4.77 -8.63 4.52
N GLU A 69 -5.10 -9.72 3.83
CA GLU A 69 -6.48 -10.23 3.73
C GLU A 69 -6.97 -10.81 5.06
N GLU A 70 -6.08 -11.42 5.83
CA GLU A 70 -6.39 -12.00 7.14
C GLU A 70 -6.40 -10.98 8.29
N LEU A 71 -5.62 -9.89 8.19
CA LEU A 71 -5.52 -8.85 9.21
C LEU A 71 -6.91 -8.35 9.67
N LYS A 72 -7.07 -8.20 10.99
CA LYS A 72 -8.26 -7.66 11.64
C LYS A 72 -7.83 -6.67 12.72
N PHE A 73 -8.43 -5.48 12.71
CA PHE A 73 -8.08 -4.39 13.62
C PHE A 73 -9.10 -4.29 14.77
N PRO A 74 -8.64 -4.18 16.03
CA PRO A 74 -9.53 -3.87 17.16
C PRO A 74 -10.06 -2.43 17.07
N PRO A 75 -11.18 -2.12 17.76
CA PRO A 75 -12.02 -3.04 18.54
C PRO A 75 -13.09 -3.75 17.69
N PHE A 76 -13.29 -3.35 16.44
CA PHE A 76 -14.42 -3.79 15.63
C PHE A 76 -14.13 -4.98 14.69
N GLY A 77 -12.87 -5.45 14.65
CA GLY A 77 -12.46 -6.56 13.78
C GLY A 77 -12.50 -6.21 12.29
N LEU A 78 -12.35 -4.93 11.95
CA LEU A 78 -12.34 -4.49 10.54
C LEU A 78 -11.08 -4.99 9.84
N GLY A 79 -11.21 -5.38 8.57
CA GLY A 79 -10.07 -5.82 7.77
C GLY A 79 -9.35 -4.65 7.10
N VAL A 80 -8.31 -4.98 6.34
CA VAL A 80 -7.70 -4.06 5.37
C VAL A 80 -8.67 -3.86 4.21
N GLU A 81 -8.73 -2.62 3.70
CA GLU A 81 -9.53 -2.24 2.55
C GLU A 81 -8.68 -1.53 1.50
N ARG A 82 -9.17 -1.50 0.26
CA ARG A 82 -8.54 -0.72 -0.81
C ARG A 82 -9.17 0.66 -0.85
N ASP A 83 -8.33 1.69 -0.89
CA ASP A 83 -8.78 3.08 -1.02
C ASP A 83 -9.24 3.34 -2.47
N LEU A 84 -10.53 3.59 -2.66
CA LEU A 84 -11.12 3.84 -3.98
C LEU A 84 -11.03 5.31 -4.42
N HIS A 85 -10.68 6.20 -3.49
CA HIS A 85 -10.64 7.65 -3.71
C HIS A 85 -9.20 8.18 -3.71
N TRP A 86 -8.23 7.35 -3.38
CA TRP A 86 -6.83 7.69 -3.51
C TRP A 86 -6.41 7.85 -4.98
N THR A 87 -5.81 8.99 -5.27
CA THR A 87 -5.17 9.28 -6.56
C THR A 87 -3.71 8.85 -6.49
N PRO A 88 -3.19 8.14 -7.51
CA PRO A 88 -1.78 7.77 -7.56
C PRO A 88 -0.84 8.95 -7.35
N GLN A 89 0.14 8.75 -6.48
CA GLN A 89 1.23 9.68 -6.16
C GLN A 89 2.55 8.93 -6.23
N THR A 90 3.63 9.67 -6.46
CA THR A 90 5.00 9.17 -6.35
C THR A 90 5.36 8.86 -4.90
N PHE A 91 6.36 8.01 -4.70
CA PHE A 91 6.92 7.76 -3.37
C PHE A 91 7.43 9.03 -2.70
N ASP A 92 8.06 9.94 -3.45
CA ASP A 92 8.57 11.21 -2.92
C ASP A 92 7.44 12.11 -2.41
N GLU A 93 6.35 12.25 -3.18
CA GLU A 93 5.16 12.99 -2.76
C GLU A 93 4.55 12.39 -1.48
N LEU A 94 4.47 11.06 -1.40
CA LEU A 94 3.95 10.38 -0.21
C LEU A 94 4.83 10.59 1.03
N LEU A 95 6.15 10.58 0.87
CA LEU A 95 7.08 10.82 1.98
C LEU A 95 7.04 12.29 2.43
N GLU A 96 6.93 13.23 1.49
CA GLU A 96 6.80 14.65 1.79
C GLU A 96 5.47 14.95 2.50
N GLU A 97 4.35 14.37 2.03
CA GLU A 97 3.05 14.45 2.69
C GLU A 97 3.12 13.92 4.14
N HIS A 98 3.80 12.78 4.35
CA HIS A 98 3.97 12.20 5.69
C HIS A 98 4.67 13.15 6.65
N LYS A 99 5.78 13.77 6.20
CA LYS A 99 6.55 14.73 7.00
C LYS A 99 5.74 15.99 7.32
N GLN A 100 4.99 16.52 6.36
CA GLN A 100 4.11 17.68 6.57
C GLN A 100 3.02 17.39 7.60
N ASN A 101 2.60 16.13 7.70
CA ASN A 101 1.64 15.65 8.69
C ASN A 101 2.27 15.28 10.05
N GLY A 102 3.55 15.59 10.25
CA GLY A 102 4.26 15.36 11.52
C GLY A 102 4.83 13.94 11.68
N GLY A 103 4.86 13.17 10.60
CA GLY A 103 5.59 11.91 10.52
C GLY A 103 7.10 12.12 10.51
N TRP A 104 7.83 11.09 10.97
CA TRP A 104 9.29 11.05 10.97
C TRP A 104 9.85 10.72 9.58
#